data_AF-A0A1Y3BGQ7-F1
#
_entry.id   AF-A0A1Y3BGQ7-F1
#
_cell.length_a   1.000
_cell.length_b   1.000
_cell.length_c   1.000
_cell.angle_alpha   90.00
_cell.angle_beta   90.00
_cell.angle_gamma   90.00
#
_symmetry.space_group_name_H-M   'P 1'
#
loop_
_entity.id
_entity.type
_entity.pdbx_description
1 polymer ?
#
loop_
_entity_poly.entity_id
_entity_poly.type
_entity_poly.pdbx_seq_one_letter_code
_entity_poly.pdbx_strand_id
1 'polypeptide(L)'
;LDNKSDKHAERDDKDKKNGENNKNEAGSLAEKQRETLPIAERIEMFKAMLLEKEVSAFSTWEKELHKIVFDQRYLLLTSKERKQVFEQFIKERAEEERKEKRQRQKLYREQYRQLLEQANLSTRATYLEFSHKYGKDSRFKNIEKSRDRESLFSEFLVELKRKERDEKEKQREKVVVFLKKNIV
;
A
#
# COMPACT_ATOMS: atom_id res chain seq x y z
N LEU A 1 -21.62 -38.81 51.47
CA LEU A 1 -21.59 -38.36 50.06
C LEU A 1 -20.75 -37.07 50.00
N ASP A 2 -19.44 -37.14 50.31
CA ASP A 2 -18.61 -35.94 50.52
C ASP A 2 -17.28 -36.03 49.75
N ASN A 3 -17.32 -36.11 48.42
CA ASN A 3 -16.08 -36.25 47.64
C ASN A 3 -16.14 -35.59 46.24
N LYS A 4 -17.09 -34.66 46.04
CA LYS A 4 -17.31 -33.98 44.74
C LYS A 4 -16.85 -32.52 44.75
N SER A 5 -16.82 -31.88 45.91
CA SER A 5 -16.37 -30.50 46.14
C SER A 5 -14.85 -30.37 46.14
N ASP A 6 -14.13 -31.27 46.83
CA ASP A 6 -12.66 -31.22 46.91
C ASP A 6 -11.97 -31.44 45.56
N LYS A 7 -12.51 -32.34 44.71
CA LYS A 7 -11.95 -32.62 43.38
C LYS A 7 -12.06 -31.46 42.39
N HIS A 8 -12.99 -30.52 42.60
CA HIS A 8 -13.14 -29.35 41.74
C HIS A 8 -12.13 -28.26 42.13
N ALA A 9 -11.96 -28.02 43.44
CA ALA A 9 -10.97 -27.09 43.97
C ALA A 9 -9.52 -27.51 43.62
N GLU A 10 -9.21 -28.81 43.68
CA GLU A 10 -7.89 -29.34 43.32
C GLU A 10 -7.57 -29.19 41.82
N ARG A 11 -8.57 -29.28 40.95
CA ARG A 11 -8.41 -29.05 39.50
C ARG A 11 -8.17 -27.58 39.19
N ASP A 12 -8.95 -26.68 39.81
CA ASP A 12 -8.82 -25.23 39.62
C ASP A 12 -7.46 -24.71 40.13
N ASP A 13 -6.93 -25.27 41.22
CA ASP A 13 -5.61 -24.92 41.75
C ASP A 13 -4.46 -25.46 40.86
N LYS A 14 -4.62 -26.67 40.32
CA LYS A 14 -3.64 -27.28 39.41
C LYS A 14 -3.57 -26.56 38.05
N ASP A 15 -4.70 -26.13 37.50
CA ASP A 15 -4.75 -25.35 36.25
C ASP A 15 -4.17 -23.94 36.43
N LYS A 16 -4.40 -23.29 37.57
CA LYS A 16 -3.74 -22.02 37.92
C LYS A 16 -2.22 -22.19 38.01
N LYS A 17 -1.73 -23.21 38.73
CA LYS A 17 -0.29 -23.50 38.86
C LYS A 17 0.38 -23.79 37.51
N ASN A 18 -0.26 -24.58 36.65
CA ASN A 18 0.24 -24.85 35.31
C ASN A 18 0.27 -23.58 34.43
N GLY A 19 -0.75 -22.73 34.53
CA GLY A 19 -0.79 -21.45 33.83
C GLY A 19 0.30 -20.47 34.28
N GLU A 20 0.60 -20.43 35.58
CA GLU A 20 1.69 -19.62 36.15
C GLU A 20 3.07 -20.13 35.74
N ASN A 21 3.31 -21.44 35.81
CA ASN A 21 4.57 -22.03 35.36
C ASN A 21 4.84 -21.76 33.87
N ASN A 22 3.84 -21.94 33.01
CA ASN A 22 3.97 -21.65 31.58
C ASN A 22 4.26 -20.17 31.28
N LYS A 23 3.66 -19.25 32.04
CA LYS A 23 3.94 -17.80 31.90
C LYS A 23 5.37 -17.47 32.32
N ASN A 24 5.85 -18.08 33.40
CA ASN A 24 7.22 -17.88 33.91
C ASN A 24 8.27 -18.44 32.94
N GLU A 25 8.03 -19.62 32.36
CA GLU A 25 8.92 -20.22 31.37
C GLU A 25 8.97 -19.41 30.07
N ALA A 26 7.82 -18.96 29.56
CA ALA A 26 7.76 -18.09 28.37
C ALA A 26 8.50 -16.76 28.60
N GLY A 27 8.37 -16.17 29.79
CA GLY A 27 9.12 -14.97 30.18
C GLY A 27 10.64 -15.20 30.19
N SER A 28 11.09 -16.31 30.78
CA SER A 28 12.51 -16.67 30.83
C SER A 28 13.10 -16.94 29.43
N LEU A 29 12.37 -17.63 28.57
CA LEU A 29 12.79 -17.89 27.19
C LEU A 29 12.89 -16.58 26.39
N ALA A 30 11.91 -15.68 26.56
CA ALA A 30 11.94 -14.38 25.90
C ALA A 30 13.08 -13.50 26.40
N GLU A 31 13.44 -13.52 27.70
CA GLU A 31 14.62 -12.83 28.23
C GLU A 31 15.90 -13.27 27.50
N LYS A 32 16.13 -14.59 27.42
CA LYS A 32 17.27 -15.16 26.70
C LYS A 32 17.27 -14.77 25.22
N GLN A 33 16.11 -14.83 24.58
CA GLN A 33 15.97 -14.43 23.17
C GLN A 33 16.26 -12.94 22.96
N ARG A 34 15.94 -12.08 23.93
CA ARG A 34 16.25 -10.64 23.87
C ARG A 34 17.75 -10.34 24.00
N GLU A 35 18.50 -11.20 24.69
CA GLU A 35 19.96 -11.12 24.81
C GLU A 35 20.66 -11.61 23.53
N THR A 36 20.11 -12.64 22.87
CA THR A 36 20.73 -13.23 21.67
C THR A 36 20.34 -12.55 20.38
N LEU A 37 19.10 -12.05 20.26
CA LEU A 37 18.57 -11.49 19.02
C LEU A 37 18.72 -9.95 18.99
N PRO A 38 19.31 -9.38 17.93
CA PRO A 38 19.35 -7.94 17.72
C PRO A 38 17.95 -7.32 17.80
N ILE A 39 17.87 -6.11 18.33
CA ILE A 39 16.59 -5.39 18.46
C ILE A 39 15.87 -5.23 17.11
N ALA A 40 16.61 -5.03 16.02
CA ALA A 40 16.04 -4.91 14.68
C ALA A 40 15.26 -6.17 14.26
N GLU A 41 15.81 -7.37 14.48
CA GLU A 41 15.13 -8.62 14.17
C GLU A 41 13.90 -8.83 15.04
N ARG A 42 13.98 -8.50 16.34
CA ARG A 42 12.84 -8.57 17.26
C ARG A 42 11.70 -7.63 16.84
N ILE A 43 12.04 -6.43 16.34
CA ILE A 43 11.07 -5.49 15.79
C ILE A 43 10.41 -6.07 14.53
N GLU A 44 11.17 -6.66 13.61
CA GLU A 44 10.61 -7.26 12.40
C GLU A 44 9.70 -8.45 12.72
N MET A 45 10.07 -9.30 13.67
CA MET A 45 9.22 -10.40 14.15
C MET A 45 7.91 -9.87 14.76
N PHE A 46 7.98 -8.79 15.54
CA PHE A 46 6.80 -8.16 16.14
C PHE A 46 5.91 -7.52 15.06
N LYS A 47 6.48 -6.80 14.08
CA LYS A 47 5.73 -6.25 12.95
C LYS A 47 5.07 -7.35 12.11
N ALA A 48 5.77 -8.43 11.81
CA ALA A 48 5.22 -9.59 11.10
C ALA A 48 4.03 -10.20 11.86
N MET A 49 4.14 -10.34 13.18
CA MET A 49 3.03 -10.77 14.03
C MET A 49 1.81 -9.84 13.93
N LEU A 50 2.01 -8.51 13.97
CA LEU A 50 0.90 -7.55 13.81
C LEU A 50 0.16 -7.76 12.47
N LEU A 51 0.90 -8.11 11.41
CA LEU A 51 0.32 -8.42 10.10
C LEU A 51 -0.44 -9.75 10.08
N GLU A 52 0.20 -10.82 10.54
CA GLU A 52 -0.38 -12.17 10.56
C GLU A 52 -1.65 -12.24 11.42
N LYS A 53 -1.70 -11.45 12.51
CA LYS A 53 -2.86 -11.38 13.41
C LYS A 53 -3.88 -10.32 12.99
N GLU A 54 -3.72 -9.72 11.80
CA GLU A 54 -4.63 -8.72 11.24
C GLU A 54 -4.95 -7.59 12.24
N VAL A 55 -3.89 -7.07 12.87
CA VAL A 55 -4.01 -5.93 13.78
C VAL A 55 -4.36 -4.68 12.97
N SER A 56 -5.50 -4.07 13.30
CA SER A 56 -6.00 -2.92 12.58
C SER A 56 -5.20 -1.65 12.92
N ALA A 57 -4.62 -1.02 11.90
CA ALA A 57 -3.97 0.30 12.02
C ALA A 57 -4.97 1.45 12.31
N PHE A 58 -6.28 1.18 12.26
CA PHE A 58 -7.36 2.15 12.50
C PHE A 58 -8.09 1.93 13.84
N SER A 59 -7.61 0.98 14.65
CA SER A 59 -8.17 0.63 15.97
C SER A 59 -7.24 1.09 17.09
N THR A 60 -7.71 1.02 18.34
CA THR A 60 -6.85 1.33 19.49
C THR A 60 -6.04 0.11 19.91
N TRP A 61 -4.87 0.34 20.50
CA TRP A 61 -3.98 -0.72 20.99
C TRP A 61 -4.71 -1.72 21.91
N GLU A 62 -5.53 -1.22 22.83
CA GLU A 62 -6.27 -2.04 23.81
C GLU A 62 -7.26 -2.99 23.13
N LYS A 63 -7.90 -2.55 22.04
CA LYS A 63 -8.85 -3.36 21.28
C LYS A 63 -8.15 -4.46 20.50
N GLU A 64 -6.94 -4.21 20.01
CA GLU A 64 -6.19 -5.17 19.21
C GLU A 64 -5.29 -6.10 20.05
N LEU A 65 -4.96 -5.72 21.29
CA LEU A 65 -4.01 -6.42 22.16
C LEU A 65 -4.33 -7.90 22.34
N HIS A 66 -5.61 -8.26 22.49
CA HIS A 66 -6.02 -9.65 22.73
C HIS A 66 -5.65 -10.59 21.56
N LYS A 67 -5.43 -10.07 20.35
CA LYS A 67 -5.00 -10.84 19.17
C LYS A 67 -3.55 -11.31 19.25
N ILE A 68 -2.72 -10.60 20.02
CA ILE A 68 -1.26 -10.76 20.02
C ILE A 68 -0.67 -11.07 21.38
N VAL A 69 -1.37 -10.81 22.49
CA VAL A 69 -0.84 -10.96 23.85
C VAL A 69 -0.41 -12.38 24.21
N PHE A 70 -0.96 -13.39 23.53
CA PHE A 70 -0.61 -14.80 23.71
C PHE A 70 0.44 -15.32 22.72
N ASP A 71 0.85 -14.51 21.74
CA ASP A 71 1.90 -14.88 20.80
C ASP A 71 3.28 -14.70 21.47
N GLN A 72 4.17 -15.69 21.33
CA GLN A 72 5.50 -15.67 21.95
C GLN A 72 6.31 -14.44 21.51
N ARG A 73 6.12 -13.97 20.26
CA ARG A 73 6.81 -12.79 19.71
C ARG A 73 6.44 -11.50 20.43
N TYR A 74 5.28 -11.46 21.09
CA TYR A 74 4.89 -10.32 21.93
C TYR A 74 5.92 -10.07 23.04
N LEU A 75 6.48 -11.13 23.64
CA LEU A 75 7.44 -11.05 24.75
C LEU A 75 8.85 -10.63 24.31
N LEU A 76 9.14 -10.63 23.00
CA LEU A 76 10.44 -10.22 22.46
C LEU A 76 10.70 -8.72 22.59
N LEU A 77 9.67 -7.91 22.81
CA LEU A 77 9.81 -6.46 23.01
C LEU A 77 9.37 -6.06 24.41
N THR A 78 10.01 -5.04 24.98
CA THR A 78 9.56 -4.37 26.21
C THR A 78 8.29 -3.56 25.94
N SER A 79 7.57 -3.19 27.01
CA SER A 79 6.35 -2.36 26.89
C SER A 79 6.59 -1.06 26.10
N LYS A 80 7.74 -0.40 26.32
CA LYS A 80 8.13 0.82 25.61
C LYS A 80 8.37 0.55 24.11
N GLU A 81 9.14 -0.49 23.79
CA GLU A 81 9.43 -0.87 22.40
C GLU A 81 8.15 -1.27 21.65
N ARG A 82 7.26 -2.06 22.26
CA ARG A 82 5.97 -2.44 21.66
C ARG A 82 5.15 -1.23 21.24
N LYS A 83 5.03 -0.23 22.13
CA LYS A 83 4.29 1.01 21.85
C LYS A 83 4.93 1.78 20.69
N GLN A 84 6.25 1.92 20.68
CA GLN A 84 6.97 2.60 19.59
C GLN A 84 6.80 1.88 18.25
N VAL A 85 6.93 0.56 18.23
CA VAL A 85 6.76 -0.24 17.01
C VAL A 85 5.32 -0.19 16.53
N PHE A 86 4.33 -0.20 17.43
CA PHE A 86 2.92 -0.09 17.07
C PHE A 86 2.55 1.27 16.50
N GLU A 87 3.04 2.38 17.08
CA GLU A 87 2.84 3.72 16.52
C GLU A 87 3.46 3.85 15.11
N GLN A 88 4.67 3.32 14.93
CA GLN A 88 5.33 3.27 13.64
C GLN A 88 4.57 2.40 12.63
N PHE A 89 4.05 1.24 13.07
CA PHE A 89 3.23 0.35 12.27
C PHE A 89 1.96 1.03 11.76
N ILE A 90 1.24 1.74 12.63
CA ILE A 90 0.05 2.51 12.23
C ILE A 90 0.40 3.53 11.16
N LYS A 91 1.49 4.29 11.37
CA LYS A 91 1.94 5.30 10.42
C LYS A 91 2.31 4.69 9.07
N GLU A 92 3.12 3.63 9.08
CA GLU A 92 3.53 2.89 7.88
C GLU A 92 2.32 2.36 7.12
N ARG A 93 1.35 1.74 7.80
CA ARG A 93 0.13 1.23 7.18
C ARG A 93 -0.73 2.33 6.56
N ALA A 94 -0.90 3.45 7.26
CA ALA A 94 -1.64 4.59 6.74
C ALA A 94 -0.92 5.25 5.55
N GLU A 95 0.41 5.19 5.48
CA GLU A 95 1.20 5.67 4.33
C GLU A 95 1.16 4.69 3.16
N GLU A 96 1.22 3.39 3.43
CA GLU A 96 1.19 2.31 2.43
C GLU A 96 -0.14 2.31 1.68
N GLU A 97 -1.28 2.36 2.36
CA GLU A 97 -2.60 2.46 1.70
C GLU A 97 -2.71 3.72 0.83
N ARG A 98 -2.21 4.87 1.31
CA ARG A 98 -2.19 6.11 0.52
C ARG A 98 -1.26 6.00 -0.68
N LYS A 99 -0.13 5.31 -0.54
CA LYS A 99 0.83 5.08 -1.61
C LYS A 99 0.24 4.15 -2.67
N GLU A 100 -0.38 3.05 -2.28
CA GLU A 100 -1.05 2.11 -3.19
C GLU A 100 -2.19 2.79 -3.95
N LYS A 101 -3.03 3.58 -3.28
CA LYS A 101 -4.10 4.33 -3.94
C LYS A 101 -3.54 5.32 -4.97
N ARG A 102 -2.48 6.06 -4.63
CA ARG A 102 -1.81 7.00 -5.56
C ARG A 102 -1.16 6.28 -6.73
N GLN A 103 -0.48 5.15 -6.48
CA GLN A 103 0.16 4.34 -7.52
C GLN A 103 -0.88 3.76 -8.47
N ARG A 104 -2.00 3.25 -7.96
CA ARG A 104 -3.11 2.74 -8.76
C ARG A 104 -3.72 3.83 -9.65
N GLN A 105 -3.98 5.01 -9.08
CA GLN A 105 -4.46 6.16 -9.87
C GLN A 105 -3.47 6.58 -10.95
N LYS A 106 -2.16 6.59 -10.66
CA LYS A 106 -1.11 6.88 -11.64
C LYS A 106 -1.11 5.84 -12.77
N LEU A 107 -1.20 4.56 -12.43
CA LEU A 107 -1.26 3.47 -13.40
C LEU A 107 -2.48 3.62 -14.32
N TYR A 108 -3.66 3.91 -13.77
CA TYR A 108 -4.87 4.10 -14.58
C TYR A 108 -4.77 5.31 -15.51
N ARG A 109 -4.18 6.41 -15.05
CA ARG A 109 -3.92 7.58 -15.91
C ARG A 109 -2.96 7.26 -17.05
N GLU A 110 -1.90 6.51 -16.77
CA GLU A 110 -0.93 6.08 -17.78
C GLU A 110 -1.57 5.15 -18.81
N GLN A 111 -2.36 4.17 -18.36
CA GLN A 111 -3.11 3.28 -19.24
C GLN A 111 -4.13 4.04 -20.11
N TYR A 112 -4.80 5.04 -19.55
CA TYR A 112 -5.71 5.91 -20.31
C TYR A 112 -4.94 6.74 -21.36
N ARG A 113 -3.75 7.25 -21.02
CA ARG A 113 -2.87 7.94 -21.96
C ARG A 113 -2.47 7.03 -23.12
N GLN A 114 -2.05 5.80 -22.84
CA GLN A 114 -1.72 4.82 -23.88
C GLN A 114 -2.90 4.52 -24.81
N LEU A 115 -4.12 4.49 -24.27
CA LEU A 115 -5.33 4.35 -25.08
C LEU A 115 -5.52 5.55 -26.03
N LEU A 116 -5.29 6.78 -25.56
CA LEU A 116 -5.36 7.99 -26.40
C LEU A 116 -4.31 7.98 -27.52
N GLU A 117 -3.08 7.54 -27.21
CA GLU A 117 -2.01 7.40 -28.19
C GLU A 117 -2.33 6.34 -29.24
N GLN A 118 -2.83 5.18 -28.82
CA GLN A 118 -3.26 4.10 -29.72
C GLN A 118 -4.49 4.46 -30.56
N ALA A 119 -5.32 5.40 -30.10
CA ALA A 119 -6.48 5.86 -30.83
C ALA A 119 -6.12 6.71 -32.07
N ASN A 120 -4.85 7.13 -32.21
CA ASN A 120 -4.33 7.93 -33.33
C ASN A 120 -5.25 9.11 -33.66
N LEU A 121 -5.55 9.92 -32.63
CA LEU A 121 -6.51 11.01 -32.70
C LEU A 121 -6.02 12.13 -33.61
N SER A 122 -6.94 12.77 -34.32
CA SER A 122 -6.71 14.07 -34.95
C SER A 122 -6.80 15.18 -33.91
N THR A 123 -6.10 16.30 -34.12
CA THR A 123 -6.21 17.50 -33.28
C THR A 123 -7.61 18.15 -33.25
N ARG A 124 -8.53 17.69 -34.11
CA ARG A 124 -9.95 18.08 -34.13
C ARG A 124 -10.89 17.04 -33.52
N ALA A 125 -10.39 15.90 -33.05
CA ALA A 125 -11.22 14.85 -32.48
C ALA A 125 -12.03 15.36 -31.28
N THR A 126 -13.26 14.86 -31.13
CA THR A 126 -14.11 15.22 -29.99
C THR A 126 -14.09 14.12 -28.92
N TYR A 127 -14.31 14.52 -27.66
CA TYR A 127 -14.41 13.55 -26.56
C TYR A 127 -15.62 12.61 -26.75
N LEU A 128 -16.72 13.11 -27.34
CA LEU A 128 -17.91 12.31 -27.61
C LEU A 128 -17.60 11.14 -28.57
N GLU A 129 -16.96 11.41 -29.70
CA GLU A 129 -16.55 10.38 -30.67
C GLU A 129 -15.58 9.37 -30.04
N PHE A 130 -14.60 9.85 -29.28
CA PHE A 130 -13.64 9.00 -28.58
C PHE A 130 -14.33 8.09 -27.55
N SER A 131 -15.20 8.64 -26.72
CA SER A 131 -15.91 7.90 -25.68
C SER A 131 -16.90 6.88 -26.26
N HIS A 132 -17.55 7.18 -27.39
CA HIS A 132 -18.39 6.21 -28.09
C HIS A 132 -17.59 5.02 -28.61
N LYS A 133 -16.39 5.28 -29.17
CA LYS A 133 -15.53 4.22 -29.74
C LYS A 133 -14.84 3.37 -28.66
N TYR A 134 -14.35 3.99 -27.59
CA TYR A 134 -13.51 3.33 -26.58
C TYR A 134 -14.20 3.14 -25.22
N GLY A 135 -15.49 3.48 -25.10
CA GLY A 135 -16.23 3.44 -23.84
C GLY A 135 -16.31 2.06 -23.16
N LYS A 136 -16.09 0.98 -23.93
CA LYS A 136 -16.05 -0.39 -23.44
C LYS A 136 -14.65 -0.85 -23.00
N ASP A 137 -13.58 -0.14 -23.38
CA ASP A 137 -12.19 -0.45 -23.02
C ASP A 137 -12.00 -0.33 -21.51
N SER A 138 -11.28 -1.29 -20.91
CA SER A 138 -11.04 -1.32 -19.47
C SER A 138 -10.24 -0.11 -19.00
N ARG A 139 -9.27 0.36 -19.79
CA ARG A 139 -8.43 1.53 -19.48
C ARG A 139 -9.27 2.81 -19.47
N PHE A 140 -10.29 2.89 -20.33
CA PHE A 140 -11.28 3.97 -20.30
C PHE A 140 -12.14 3.92 -19.03
N LYS A 141 -12.60 2.74 -18.63
CA LYS A 141 -13.45 2.54 -17.44
C LYS A 141 -12.72 2.69 -16.10
N ASN A 142 -11.42 2.43 -16.06
CA ASN A 142 -10.58 2.58 -14.86
C ASN A 142 -10.55 4.02 -14.33
N ILE A 143 -10.84 5.01 -15.18
CA ILE A 143 -11.08 6.39 -14.76
C ILE A 143 -12.59 6.57 -14.55
N GLU A 144 -13.03 6.36 -13.31
CA GLU A 144 -14.46 6.34 -12.93
C GLU A 144 -15.18 7.66 -13.23
N LYS A 145 -14.51 8.79 -12.98
CA LYS A 145 -15.11 10.12 -13.13
C LYS A 145 -15.09 10.56 -14.59
N SER A 146 -16.27 10.84 -15.15
CA SER A 146 -16.40 11.37 -16.53
C SER A 146 -15.62 12.65 -16.74
N ARG A 147 -15.65 13.57 -15.77
CA ARG A 147 -14.90 14.83 -15.82
C ARG A 147 -13.39 14.61 -15.93
N ASP A 148 -12.86 13.62 -15.22
CA ASP A 148 -11.42 13.32 -15.25
C ASP A 148 -11.02 12.74 -16.61
N ARG A 149 -11.85 11.86 -17.18
CA ARG A 149 -11.65 11.32 -18.55
C ARG A 149 -11.58 12.42 -19.60
N GLU A 150 -12.52 13.37 -19.53
CA GLU A 150 -12.59 14.49 -20.48
C GLU A 150 -11.44 15.49 -20.29
N SER A 151 -11.01 15.74 -19.04
CA SER A 151 -9.82 16.56 -18.76
C SER A 151 -8.57 15.93 -19.37
N LEU A 152 -8.33 14.64 -19.11
CA LEU A 152 -7.17 13.92 -19.65
C LEU A 152 -7.17 13.88 -21.19
N PHE A 153 -8.35 13.71 -21.80
CA PHE A 153 -8.50 13.78 -23.26
C PHE A 153 -8.15 15.18 -23.80
N SER A 154 -8.66 16.23 -23.15
CA SER A 154 -8.41 17.62 -23.55
C SER A 154 -6.94 18.00 -23.40
N GLU A 155 -6.30 17.62 -22.29
CA GLU A 155 -4.87 17.78 -22.05
C GLU A 155 -4.05 17.10 -23.15
N PHE A 156 -4.39 15.86 -23.50
CA PHE A 156 -3.74 15.13 -24.58
C PHE A 156 -3.87 15.84 -25.94
N LEU A 157 -5.05 16.38 -26.28
CA LEU A 157 -5.22 17.12 -27.54
C LEU A 157 -4.40 18.42 -27.57
N VAL A 158 -4.26 19.10 -26.44
CA VAL A 158 -3.38 20.27 -26.34
C VAL A 158 -1.92 19.87 -26.57
N GLU A 159 -1.47 18.78 -25.94
CA GLU A 159 -0.13 18.23 -26.15
C GLU A 159 0.10 17.81 -27.62
N LEU A 160 -0.88 17.16 -28.24
CA LEU A 160 -0.83 16.74 -29.64
C LEU A 160 -0.68 17.95 -30.58
N LYS A 161 -1.50 18.99 -30.40
CA LYS A 161 -1.40 20.25 -31.17
C LYS A 161 -0.03 20.91 -31.01
N ARG A 162 0.50 20.93 -29.79
CA ARG A 162 1.84 21.48 -29.52
C ARG A 162 2.90 20.67 -30.25
N LYS A 163 2.84 19.34 -30.18
CA LYS A 163 3.79 18.44 -30.84
C LYS A 163 3.78 18.59 -32.35
N GLU A 164 2.61 18.64 -33.00
CA GLU A 164 2.49 18.86 -34.45
C GLU A 164 3.07 20.22 -34.87
N ARG A 165 2.84 21.28 -34.08
CA ARG A 165 3.39 22.61 -34.35
C ARG A 165 4.91 22.61 -34.25
N ASP A 166 5.45 22.06 -33.17
CA ASP A 166 6.89 22.04 -32.90
C ASP A 166 7.63 21.14 -33.93
N GLU A 167 7.00 20.05 -34.41
CA GLU A 167 7.53 19.22 -35.50
C GLU A 167 7.55 19.97 -36.84
N LYS A 168 6.49 20.73 -37.16
CA LYS A 168 6.43 21.56 -38.37
C LYS A 168 7.49 22.67 -38.35
N GLU A 169 7.75 23.28 -37.20
CA GLU A 169 8.79 24.30 -37.03
C GLU A 169 10.18 23.70 -37.23
N LYS A 170 10.49 22.58 -36.55
CA LYS A 170 11.75 21.85 -36.76
C LYS A 170 11.96 21.46 -38.22
N GLN A 171 10.91 21.05 -38.92
CA GLN A 171 11.01 20.71 -40.34
C GLN A 171 11.32 21.95 -41.19
N ARG A 172 10.71 23.11 -40.89
CA ARG A 172 11.01 24.39 -41.57
C ARG A 172 12.45 24.81 -41.33
N GLU A 173 12.92 24.75 -40.08
CA GLU A 173 14.31 25.08 -39.74
C GLU A 173 15.30 24.19 -40.49
N LYS A 174 15.07 22.87 -40.53
CA LYS A 174 15.91 21.93 -41.30
C LYS A 174 15.98 22.32 -42.78
N VAL A 175 14.85 22.67 -43.40
CA VAL A 175 14.80 23.13 -44.79
C VAL A 175 15.59 24.42 -44.97
N VAL A 176 15.42 25.40 -44.07
CA VAL A 176 16.16 26.67 -44.12
C VAL A 176 17.68 26.45 -43.99
N VAL A 177 18.10 25.59 -43.05
CA VAL A 177 19.52 25.24 -42.86
C VAL A 177 20.08 24.53 -44.10
N PHE A 178 19.32 23.60 -44.68
CA PHE A 178 19.72 22.90 -45.90
C PHE A 178 19.92 23.88 -47.07
N LEU A 179 18.97 24.80 -47.29
CA LEU A 179 19.10 25.80 -48.36
C LEU A 179 20.30 26.73 -48.14
N LYS A 180 20.54 27.18 -46.90
CA LYS A 180 21.71 28.01 -46.56
C LYS A 180 23.05 27.31 -46.81
N LYS A 181 23.12 25.99 -46.64
CA LYS A 181 24.34 25.20 -46.86
C LYS A 181 24.64 24.91 -48.34
N ASN A 182 23.65 24.99 -49.22
CA ASN A 182 23.80 24.65 -50.64
C ASN A 182 23.78 25.89 -51.56
N ILE A 183 23.78 27.10 -51.00
CA ILE A 183 23.76 28.40 -51.73
C ILE A 183 25.09 29.17 -51.55
N VAL A 184 26.09 28.58 -50.89
CA VAL A 184 27.50 29.06 -50.82
C VAL A 184 28.39 27.97 -51.39
#